data_AF-A0A7C1D142-F1
#
_entry.id   AF-A0A7C1D142-F1
#
_cell.length_a   1.000
_cell.length_b   1.000
_cell.length_c   1.000
_cell.angle_alpha   90.00
_cell.angle_beta   90.00
_cell.angle_gamma   90.00
#
_symmetry.space_group_name_H-M   'P 1'
#
loop_
_entity.id
_entity.type
_entity.pdbx_description
1 polymer ?
#
loop_
_entity_poly.entity_id
_entity_poly.type
_entity_poly.pdbx_seq_one_letter_code
_entity_poly.pdbx_strand_id
1 'polypeptide(L)' 'YLMVEIELPGVAKKDIHFKLHEDSFYINASKEGVEYITSYSICCPVKAEQAEAKYADGLLTVKVPYKQPFEDAVEVKIQ' A
#
# COMPACT_ATOMS: atom_id res chain seq x y z
N TYR A 1 -9.78 7.74 -1.93
CA TYR A 1 -9.20 6.45 -1.53
C TYR A 1 -8.19 6.05 -2.58
N LEU A 2 -7.04 5.53 -2.15
CA LEU A 2 -6.15 4.78 -3.03
C LEU A 2 -6.64 3.34 -3.07
N MET A 3 -6.68 2.76 -4.28
CA MET A 3 -6.90 1.33 -4.50
C MET A 3 -5.67 0.76 -5.18
N VAL A 4 -5.11 -0.31 -4.62
CA VAL A 4 -3.98 -1.04 -5.19
C VAL A 4 -4.43 -2.47 -5.44
N GLU A 5 -4.26 -2.93 -6.67
CA GLU A 5 -4.56 -4.29 -7.09
C GLU A 5 -3.29 -4.92 -7.67
N ILE A 6 -2.92 -6.09 -7.14
CA ILE A 6 -1.71 -6.79 -7.56
C ILE A 6 -2.07 -8.26 -7.83
N GLU A 7 -1.88 -8.67 -9.08
CA GLU A 7 -2.08 -10.04 -9.53
C GLU A 7 -0.87 -10.90 -9.16
N LEU A 8 -1.11 -11.91 -8.33
CA LEU A 8 -0.12 -12.88 -7.82
C LEU A 8 -0.68 -14.31 -7.93
N PRO A 9 -0.96 -14.82 -9.15
CA PRO A 9 -1.61 -16.11 -9.33
C PRO A 9 -0.76 -17.28 -8.81
N GLY A 10 -1.34 -18.05 -7.90
CA GLY A 10 -0.72 -19.24 -7.30
C GLY A 10 0.38 -18.94 -6.28
N VAL A 11 0.51 -17.69 -5.82
CA VAL A 11 1.31 -17.36 -4.64
C VAL A 11 0.49 -17.68 -3.39
N ALA A 12 1.07 -18.33 -2.38
CA ALA A 12 0.34 -18.53 -1.13
C ALA A 12 0.33 -17.24 -0.30
N LYS A 13 -0.78 -16.94 0.38
CA LYS A 13 -0.92 -15.73 1.20
C LYS A 13 0.24 -15.50 2.19
N LYS A 14 0.77 -16.57 2.77
CA LYS A 14 1.89 -16.54 3.74
C LYS A 14 3.20 -16.05 3.13
N ASP A 15 3.34 -16.15 1.80
CA ASP A 15 4.54 -15.81 1.05
C ASP A 15 4.40 -14.41 0.42
N ILE A 16 3.40 -13.62 0.83
CA ILE A 16 3.16 -12.24 0.40
C ILE A 16 3.45 -11.29 1.57
N HIS A 17 4.40 -10.39 1.35
CA HIS A 17 4.75 -9.33 2.28
C HIS A 17 4.45 -7.97 1.64
N PHE A 18 3.36 -7.35 2.07
CA PHE A 18 2.96 -6.01 1.65
C PHE A 18 3.24 -5.02 2.78
N LYS A 19 3.90 -3.91 2.46
CA LYS A 19 4.13 -2.78 3.37
C LYS A 19 3.59 -1.51 2.75
N LEU A 20 2.87 -0.73 3.54
CA LEU A 20 2.33 0.56 3.15
C LEU A 20 2.89 1.63 4.07
N HIS A 21 3.39 2.70 3.47
CA HIS A 21 3.73 3.95 4.12
C HIS A 21 2.75 5.04 3.66
N GLU A 22 2.79 6.23 4.25
CA GLU A 22 1.87 7.30 3.86
C GLU A 22 2.05 7.72 2.39
N ASP A 23 3.25 7.58 1.83
CA ASP A 23 3.61 8.10 0.51
C ASP A 23 4.10 7.01 -0.46
N SER A 24 4.06 5.74 -0.06
CA SER A 24 4.62 4.65 -0.86
C SER A 24 4.12 3.29 -0.41
N PHE A 25 4.25 2.28 -1.28
CA PHE A 25 4.07 0.90 -0.90
C PHE A 25 5.20 0.03 -1.47
N TYR A 26 5.41 -1.10 -0.80
CA TYR A 26 6.36 -2.13 -1.17
C TYR A 26 5.68 -3.48 -1.12
N ILE A 27 5.99 -4.33 -2.09
CA ILE A 27 5.60 -5.74 -2.06
C ILE A 27 6.80 -6.63 -2.34
N ASN A 28 6.88 -7.72 -1.60
CA ASN A 28 7.69 -8.87 -1.90
C ASN A 28 6.82 -10.11 -1.80
N ALA A 29 6.71 -10.84 -2.90
CA ALA A 29 6.05 -12.14 -2.95
C ALA A 29 7.01 -13.18 -3.53
N SER A 30 6.90 -14.43 -3.10
CA SER A 30 7.73 -15.50 -3.67
C SER A 30 6.93 -16.74 -4.05
N LYS A 31 7.37 -17.43 -5.11
CA LYS A 31 6.82 -18.70 -5.57
C LYS A 31 7.91 -19.53 -6.22
N GLU A 32 8.12 -20.76 -5.74
CA GLU A 32 9.04 -21.74 -6.36
C GLU A 32 10.45 -21.19 -6.67
N GLY A 33 10.96 -20.30 -5.79
CA GLY A 33 12.28 -19.67 -5.97
C GLY A 33 12.31 -18.42 -6.84
N VAL A 34 11.16 -17.99 -7.39
CA VAL A 34 10.99 -16.70 -8.07
C VAL A 34 10.48 -15.65 -7.08
N GLU A 35 11.14 -14.50 -7.03
CA GLU A 35 10.72 -13.34 -6.24
C GLU A 35 10.06 -12.27 -7.12
N TYR A 36 8.93 -11.74 -6.67
CA TYR A 36 8.20 -10.63 -7.25
C TYR A 36 8.31 -9.44 -6.31
N ILE A 37 9.14 -8.46 -6.68
CA ILE A 37 9.46 -7.32 -5.82
C ILE A 37 9.14 -6.03 -6.57
N THR A 38 8.41 -5.12 -5.92
CA THR A 38 8.25 -3.75 -6.43
C THR A 38 8.02 -2.74 -5.32
N SER A 39 8.35 -1.50 -5.61
CA SER A 39 8.12 -0.32 -4.79
C SER A 39 7.49 0.77 -5.65
N TYR A 40 6.45 1.43 -5.16
CA TYR A 40 5.82 2.55 -5.84
C TYR A 40 5.62 3.72 -4.89
N SER A 41 5.92 4.92 -5.37
CA SER A 41 5.53 6.17 -4.71
C SER A 41 4.08 6.51 -5.02
N ILE A 42 3.39 7.11 -4.06
CA ILE A 42 2.02 7.60 -4.14
C ILE A 42 2.07 9.12 -4.04
N CYS A 43 1.42 9.82 -4.96
CA CYS A 43 1.49 11.28 -5.03
C CYS A 43 0.82 12.02 -3.86
N CYS A 44 -0.14 11.39 -3.19
CA CYS A 44 -0.90 12.01 -2.10
C CYS A 44 -0.85 11.12 -0.86
N PRO A 45 -0.60 11.69 0.33
CA PRO A 45 -0.41 10.88 1.52
C PRO A 45 -1.69 10.14 1.92
N VAL A 46 -1.54 8.90 2.37
CA VAL A 46 -2.63 8.03 2.85
C VAL A 46 -2.55 7.82 4.36
N LYS A 47 -3.68 7.40 4.95
CA LYS A 47 -3.74 6.96 6.35
C LYS A 47 -3.43 5.47 6.42
N ALA A 48 -2.14 5.12 6.36
CA ALA A 48 -1.67 3.74 6.21
C ALA A 48 -2.22 2.79 7.29
N GLU A 49 -2.43 3.29 8.51
CA GLU A 49 -3.01 2.58 9.65
C GLU A 49 -4.49 2.19 9.46
N GLN A 50 -5.19 2.81 8.52
CA GLN A 50 -6.59 2.53 8.17
C GLN A 50 -6.70 1.68 6.89
N ALA A 51 -5.60 1.07 6.44
CA ALA A 51 -5.61 0.24 5.25
C ALA A 51 -6.30 -1.10 5.50
N GLU A 52 -7.13 -1.50 4.54
CA GLU A 52 -7.73 -2.83 4.49
C GLU A 52 -7.14 -3.61 3.32
N ALA A 53 -6.77 -4.87 3.57
CA ALA A 53 -6.19 -5.75 2.55
C ALA A 53 -6.93 -7.09 2.48
N LYS A 54 -7.30 -7.51 1.28
CA LYS A 54 -7.90 -8.82 1.00
C LYS A 54 -7.09 -9.53 -0.07
N TYR A 55 -6.84 -10.82 0.14
CA TYR A 55 -6.23 -11.70 -0.85
C TYR A 55 -7.18 -12.86 -1.14
N ALA A 56 -7.62 -12.97 -2.39
CA ALA A 56 -8.51 -14.04 -2.85
C ALA A 56 -8.20 -14.36 -4.32
N ASP A 57 -8.21 -15.64 -4.67
CA ASP A 57 -8.09 -16.13 -6.05
C ASP A 57 -6.89 -15.54 -6.83
N GLY A 58 -5.77 -15.33 -6.15
CA GLY A 58 -4.55 -14.78 -6.77
C GLY A 58 -4.50 -13.26 -6.83
N LEU A 59 -5.51 -12.53 -6.35
CA LEU A 59 -5.55 -11.06 -6.39
C LEU A 59 -5.44 -10.47 -4.98
N LEU A 60 -4.43 -9.60 -4.78
CA LEU A 60 -4.32 -8.75 -3.60
C LEU A 60 -5.00 -7.41 -3.89
N THR A 61 -6.05 -7.10 -3.14
CA THR A 61 -6.72 -5.79 -3.18
C THR A 61 -6.45 -5.06 -1.87
N VAL A 62 -5.90 -3.85 -1.96
CA VAL A 62 -5.67 -2.96 -0.82
C VAL A 62 -6.45 -1.66 -1.03
N LYS A 63 -7.21 -1.25 -0.01
CA LYS A 63 -7.96 0.00 0.01
C LYS A 63 -7.53 0.84 1.20
N VAL A 64 -7.20 2.10 0.96
CA VAL A 64 -6.78 3.02 2.02
C VAL A 64 -7.29 4.45 1.76
N PRO A 65 -7.79 5.17 2.78
CA PRO A 65 -8.20 6.56 2.62
C PRO A 65 -6.99 7.49 2.46
N TYR A 66 -7.17 8.57 1.69
CA TYR A 66 -6.20 9.67 1.66
C TYR A 66 -6.32 10.51 2.94
N LYS A 67 -5.22 11.13 3.35
CA LYS A 67 -5.26 12.23 4.33
C LYS A 67 -6.01 13.42 3.74
N GLN A 68 -6.69 14.19 4.59
CA GLN A 68 -7.24 15.48 4.17
C GLN A 68 -6.09 16.47 3.91
N PRO A 69 -6.24 17.41 2.97
CA PRO A 69 -5.29 18.50 2.83
C PRO A 69 -5.12 19.22 4.17
N PHE A 70 -3.88 19.45 4.57
CA PHE A 70 -3.54 20.15 5.81
C PHE A 70 -4.00 19.48 7.12
N GLU A 71 -4.35 18.19 7.09
CA GLU A 71 -4.82 17.46 8.29
C GLU A 71 -3.83 17.56 9.47
N ASP A 72 -2.53 17.53 9.17
CA ASP A 72 -1.43 17.61 10.13
C ASP A 72 -0.69 18.97 10.09
N ALA A 73 -1.27 19.99 9.45
CA ALA A 73 -0.60 21.28 9.26
C ALA A 73 -0.66 22.17 10.52
N VAL A 74 0.39 22.97 10.71
CA VAL A 74 0.43 24.02 11.73
C VAL A 74 0.29 25.39 11.09
N GLU A 75 -0.46 26.28 11.74
CA GLU A 75 -0.53 27.67 11.32
C GLU A 75 0.75 28.41 11.72
N VAL A 76 1.40 29.05 10.75
CA VAL A 76 2.66 29.78 10.95
C VAL A 76 2.38 31.27 10.98
N LYS A 77 2.81 31.95 12.05
CA LYS A 77 2.70 33.42 12.15
C LYS A 77 3.70 34.10 11.20
N ILE A 78 3.20 35.03 10.39
CA ILE A 78 4.00 35.89 9.52
C ILE A 78 4.56 37.05 10.37
N GLN A 79 5.83 37.42 10.14
CA GLN A 79 6.52 38.54 10.79
C GLN A 79 6.50 39.80 9.91
#